data_AF-A0A947LDU4-F1
#
_entry.id   AF-A0A947LDU4-F1
#
_cell.length_a   1.000
_cell.length_b   1.000
_cell.length_c   1.000
_cell.angle_alpha   90.00
_cell.angle_beta   90.00
_cell.angle_gamma   90.00
#
_symmetry.space_group_name_H-M   'P 1'
#
loop_
_entity.id
_entity.type
_entity.pdbx_description
1 polymer ?
#
loop_
_entity_poly.entity_id
_entity_poly.type
_entity_poly.pdbx_seq_one_letter_code
_entity_poly.pdbx_strand_id
1 'polypeptide(L)'
;MTATSTSRAPRLLQALITPLMVVGVWGWANHAAAMGLMLERAPVPCGASAAASLVLPAAAQQRLPDSQVVAGSKDIQWVWLGSPTSRYPHTALGSGVHGASLHVLTNDPAGTPHELVYRLPIYRVFEDRVPRLVDLDGDGRDEVVLIESDARKGAAVVVFGLRGGNASTGMTLQELARSPHAGSTFRWLNPVGFADFDGDGRLDVASVTTPHIGGELVLYHYQPPKLAPYAEAMDVSNHRMGSLEQRLAVIVQTPGMRPTVILPDMQHTALHALRWEAPGKWKELNDLKPLPARIESLTPLPGGACALLVDGSTWRVQLMH
;
A
#
# COMPACT_ATOMS: atom_id res chain seq x y z
N MET A 1 5.09 -109.34 -21.95
CA MET A 1 6.28 -108.46 -21.81
C MET A 1 6.25 -107.46 -22.95
N THR A 2 6.49 -106.19 -22.62
CA THR A 2 6.91 -105.04 -23.46
C THR A 2 6.03 -104.58 -24.64
N ALA A 3 5.26 -103.53 -24.31
CA ALA A 3 4.98 -102.26 -25.01
C ALA A 3 5.39 -102.03 -26.47
N THR A 4 4.48 -101.41 -27.22
CA THR A 4 4.78 -100.47 -28.32
C THR A 4 3.92 -99.20 -28.23
N SER A 5 4.62 -98.10 -28.52
CA SER A 5 4.27 -96.68 -28.51
C SER A 5 3.05 -96.29 -29.36
N THR A 6 2.26 -95.33 -28.88
CA THR A 6 1.54 -94.37 -29.74
C THR A 6 1.57 -92.95 -29.13
N SER A 7 1.92 -91.98 -29.96
CA SER A 7 1.96 -90.55 -29.68
C SER A 7 0.58 -89.91 -29.88
N ARG A 8 0.22 -88.92 -29.05
CA ARG A 8 -0.89 -88.00 -29.31
C ARG A 8 -0.59 -86.60 -28.78
N ALA A 9 -0.91 -85.61 -29.62
CA ALA A 9 -0.67 -84.18 -29.46
C ALA A 9 -1.42 -83.54 -28.27
N PRO A 10 -0.92 -82.42 -27.71
CA PRO A 10 -1.61 -81.68 -26.66
C PRO A 10 -2.71 -80.76 -27.23
N ARG A 11 -3.84 -80.72 -26.51
CA ARG A 11 -4.99 -79.84 -26.75
C ARG A 11 -4.68 -78.41 -26.33
N LEU A 12 -4.98 -77.44 -27.20
CA LEU A 12 -5.04 -76.01 -26.87
C LEU A 12 -6.23 -75.74 -25.93
N LEU A 13 -5.95 -75.17 -24.76
CA LEU A 13 -6.94 -74.56 -23.88
C LEU A 13 -6.99 -73.05 -24.19
N GLN A 14 -8.13 -72.56 -24.67
CA GLN A 14 -8.40 -71.12 -24.82
C GLN A 14 -8.63 -70.51 -23.42
N ALA A 15 -7.80 -69.55 -23.03
CA ALA A 15 -8.04 -68.71 -21.86
C ALA A 15 -8.90 -67.51 -22.27
N LEU A 16 -10.08 -67.37 -21.66
CA LEU A 16 -10.94 -66.20 -21.73
C LEU A 16 -10.26 -65.04 -20.99
N ILE A 17 -9.93 -63.96 -21.71
CA ILE A 17 -9.46 -62.70 -21.13
C ILE A 17 -10.69 -61.79 -20.95
N THR A 18 -11.14 -61.63 -19.70
CA THR A 18 -12.08 -60.57 -19.31
C THR A 18 -11.31 -59.25 -19.18
N PRO A 19 -11.72 -58.15 -19.84
CA PRO A 19 -11.09 -56.86 -19.63
C PRO A 19 -11.58 -56.28 -18.29
N LEU A 20 -10.65 -56.05 -17.36
CA LEU A 20 -10.91 -55.18 -16.21
C LEU A 20 -11.05 -53.74 -16.74
N MET A 21 -12.26 -53.18 -16.69
CA MET A 21 -12.43 -51.73 -16.72
C MET A 21 -11.89 -51.15 -15.41
N VAL A 22 -10.72 -50.51 -15.48
CA VAL A 22 -10.28 -49.59 -14.43
C VAL A 22 -11.07 -48.30 -14.63
N VAL A 23 -12.15 -48.15 -13.86
CA VAL A 23 -12.78 -46.84 -13.69
C VAL A 23 -11.81 -45.98 -12.90
N GLY A 24 -11.02 -45.17 -13.60
CA GLY A 24 -10.20 -44.13 -13.00
C GLY A 24 -11.13 -43.14 -12.32
N VAL A 25 -11.28 -43.27 -11.00
CA VAL A 25 -11.85 -42.21 -10.18
C VAL A 25 -10.84 -41.08 -10.24
N TRP A 26 -11.11 -40.08 -11.07
CA TRP A 26 -10.43 -38.79 -11.00
C TRP A 26 -10.81 -38.19 -9.65
N GLY A 27 -9.96 -38.43 -8.66
CA GLY A 27 -10.02 -37.74 -7.39
C GLY A 27 -9.83 -36.26 -7.67
N TRP A 28 -10.89 -35.48 -7.51
CA TRP A 28 -10.79 -34.04 -7.38
C TRP A 28 -10.00 -33.83 -6.08
N ALA A 29 -8.70 -33.60 -6.20
CA ALA A 29 -7.91 -33.12 -5.08
C ALA A 29 -8.47 -31.75 -4.73
N ASN A 30 -9.33 -31.70 -3.71
CA ASN A 30 -9.67 -30.50 -2.98
C ASN A 30 -8.36 -29.95 -2.38
N HIS A 31 -7.63 -29.17 -3.17
CA HIS A 31 -6.60 -28.31 -2.64
C HIS A 31 -7.35 -27.22 -1.88
N ALA A 32 -7.54 -27.43 -0.56
CA ALA A 32 -7.81 -26.32 0.32
C ALA A 32 -6.65 -25.35 0.10
N ALA A 33 -6.91 -24.24 -0.59
CA ALA A 33 -5.90 -23.21 -0.78
C ALA A 33 -5.50 -22.75 0.63
N ALA A 34 -4.22 -22.91 0.98
CA ALA A 34 -3.74 -22.36 2.24
C ALA A 34 -3.95 -20.84 2.20
N MET A 35 -4.58 -20.28 3.24
CA MET A 35 -4.63 -18.84 3.44
C MET A 35 -3.20 -18.28 3.39
N GLY A 36 -2.98 -17.12 2.77
CA GLY A 36 -1.64 -16.53 2.65
C GLY A 36 -1.33 -15.90 1.31
N LEU A 37 -0.05 -15.77 0.98
CA LEU A 37 0.39 -15.15 -0.29
C LEU A 37 0.87 -16.20 -1.30
N MET A 38 0.27 -16.15 -2.49
CA MET A 38 0.77 -16.84 -3.67
C MET A 38 1.65 -15.89 -4.50
N LEU A 39 2.81 -16.38 -4.93
CA LEU A 39 3.72 -15.67 -5.83
C LEU A 39 3.77 -16.41 -7.16
N GLU A 40 3.44 -15.71 -8.24
CA GLU A 40 3.54 -16.22 -9.59
C GLU A 40 4.39 -15.27 -10.44
N ARG A 41 5.41 -15.79 -11.12
CA ARG A 41 6.24 -14.96 -12.00
C ARG A 41 5.37 -14.44 -13.15
N ALA A 42 5.35 -13.12 -13.34
CA ALA A 42 4.63 -12.50 -14.44
C ALA A 42 5.57 -12.41 -15.67
N PRO A 43 5.24 -13.06 -16.80
CA PRO A 43 6.06 -13.00 -18.02
C PRO A 43 6.05 -11.62 -18.69
N VAL A 44 5.06 -10.79 -18.34
CA VAL A 44 4.92 -9.39 -18.76
C VAL A 44 4.69 -8.54 -17.50
N PRO A 45 5.22 -7.31 -17.39
CA PRO A 45 5.00 -6.44 -16.24
C PRO A 45 3.51 -6.33 -15.88
N CYS A 46 3.16 -6.85 -14.70
CA CYS A 46 1.77 -7.00 -14.27
C CYS A 46 1.12 -5.72 -13.68
N GLY A 47 1.87 -4.63 -13.52
CA GLY A 47 1.44 -3.41 -12.83
C GLY A 47 1.72 -2.13 -13.61
N ALA A 48 1.99 -2.22 -14.91
CA ALA A 48 2.17 -1.04 -15.72
C ALA A 48 0.81 -0.36 -15.95
N SER A 49 0.55 0.76 -15.26
CA SER A 49 -0.46 1.73 -15.70
C SER A 49 0.21 2.73 -16.63
N ALA A 50 -0.43 3.03 -17.76
CA ALA A 50 -0.06 4.21 -18.53
C ALA A 50 -0.24 5.44 -17.62
N ALA A 51 0.79 6.29 -17.52
CA ALA A 51 0.63 7.58 -16.89
C ALA A 51 -0.31 8.40 -17.78
N ALA A 52 -1.47 8.80 -17.25
CA ALA A 52 -2.30 9.78 -17.93
C ALA A 52 -1.53 11.10 -17.98
N SER A 53 -1.42 11.68 -19.17
CA SER A 53 -0.86 13.03 -19.34
C SER A 53 -1.82 14.04 -18.72
N LEU A 54 -1.57 14.44 -17.48
CA LEU A 54 -2.31 15.48 -16.79
C LEU A 54 -1.78 16.85 -17.21
N VAL A 55 -2.66 17.74 -17.64
CA VAL A 55 -2.32 19.15 -17.84
C VAL A 55 -2.26 19.80 -16.47
N LEU A 56 -1.05 20.12 -16.01
CA LEU A 56 -0.85 20.72 -14.69
C LEU A 56 -1.39 22.16 -14.67
N PRO A 57 -1.97 22.61 -13.54
CA PRO A 57 -2.33 24.01 -13.38
C PRO A 57 -1.08 24.89 -13.41
N ALA A 58 -1.18 26.09 -14.00
CA ALA A 58 -0.04 27.02 -14.10
C ALA A 58 0.56 27.37 -12.73
N ALA A 59 -0.28 27.44 -11.68
CA ALA A 59 0.14 27.67 -10.30
C ALA A 59 1.11 26.60 -9.76
N ALA A 60 1.07 25.37 -10.28
CA ALA A 60 1.94 24.26 -9.85
C ALA A 60 3.27 24.17 -10.61
N GLN A 61 3.61 25.15 -11.47
CA GLN A 61 4.88 25.16 -12.20
C GLN A 61 6.10 25.27 -11.27
N GLN A 62 5.96 25.95 -10.13
CA GLN A 62 7.02 26.15 -9.12
C GLN A 62 6.89 25.21 -7.90
N ARG A 63 6.25 24.05 -8.09
CA ARG A 63 6.14 23.02 -7.04
C ARG A 63 7.50 22.47 -6.62
N LEU A 64 7.52 21.71 -5.52
CA LEU A 64 8.67 20.94 -5.06
C LEU A 64 9.17 19.99 -6.17
N PRO A 65 10.47 19.99 -6.53
CA PRO A 65 11.04 19.03 -7.47
C PRO A 65 10.78 17.58 -7.05
N ASP A 66 10.65 16.70 -8.04
CA ASP A 66 10.38 15.26 -7.85
C ASP A 66 9.14 14.95 -7.00
N SER A 67 8.20 15.91 -6.90
CA SER A 67 6.90 15.74 -6.27
C SER A 67 5.76 15.75 -7.29
N GLN A 68 4.66 15.09 -6.92
CA GLN A 68 3.46 15.00 -7.73
C GLN A 68 2.51 16.18 -7.47
N VAL A 69 1.80 16.57 -8.52
CA VAL A 69 0.57 17.36 -8.43
C VAL A 69 -0.58 16.36 -8.54
N VAL A 70 -1.48 16.37 -7.56
CA VAL A 70 -2.57 15.39 -7.48
C VAL A 70 -3.89 16.10 -7.79
N ALA A 71 -4.64 15.54 -8.74
CA ALA A 71 -5.99 16.00 -9.05
C ALA A 71 -6.98 15.44 -8.03
N GLY A 72 -7.88 16.29 -7.56
CA GLY A 72 -9.03 15.88 -6.75
C GLY A 72 -10.31 15.83 -7.57
N SER A 73 -11.38 15.35 -6.94
CA SER A 73 -12.70 15.21 -7.59
C SER A 73 -13.84 15.80 -6.76
N LYS A 74 -13.57 16.28 -5.53
CA LYS A 74 -14.55 16.87 -4.62
C LYS A 74 -14.33 18.37 -4.53
N ASP A 75 -14.11 18.93 -3.35
CA ASP A 75 -13.89 20.36 -3.10
C ASP A 75 -12.44 20.81 -3.34
N ILE A 76 -11.52 19.87 -3.59
CA ILE A 76 -10.16 20.12 -4.05
C ILE A 76 -10.05 19.75 -5.53
N GLN A 77 -9.62 20.70 -6.37
CA GLN A 77 -9.35 20.45 -7.78
C GLN A 77 -7.92 19.92 -7.98
N TRP A 78 -6.95 20.55 -7.33
CA TRP A 78 -5.54 20.17 -7.40
C TRP A 78 -4.84 20.41 -6.07
N VAL A 79 -3.85 19.59 -5.75
CA VAL A 79 -2.99 19.76 -4.58
C VAL A 79 -1.53 19.48 -4.92
N TRP A 80 -0.61 20.28 -4.36
CA TRP A 80 0.84 20.08 -4.53
C TRP A 80 1.64 20.67 -3.38
N LEU A 81 2.88 20.20 -3.24
CA LEU A 81 3.87 20.77 -2.32
C LEU A 81 4.65 21.88 -3.03
N GLY A 82 4.88 22.99 -2.34
CA GLY A 82 5.58 24.16 -2.88
C GLY A 82 6.62 24.74 -1.94
N SER A 83 7.18 25.88 -2.35
CA SER A 83 8.24 26.60 -1.63
C SER A 83 9.42 25.69 -1.26
N PRO A 84 10.20 25.18 -2.24
CA PRO A 84 11.33 24.30 -1.99
C PRO A 84 12.32 24.90 -0.98
N THR A 85 12.77 24.11 -0.02
CA THR A 85 13.69 24.56 1.03
C THR A 85 14.68 23.48 1.46
N SER A 86 15.88 23.90 1.85
CA SER A 86 16.95 23.03 2.36
C SER A 86 17.10 23.09 3.89
N ARG A 87 16.08 23.63 4.60
CA ARG A 87 16.15 23.87 6.06
C ARG A 87 16.14 22.61 6.93
N TYR A 88 15.91 21.45 6.33
CA TYR A 88 15.90 20.16 7.00
C TYR A 88 16.72 19.16 6.18
N PRO A 89 17.93 18.78 6.62
CA PRO A 89 18.92 18.12 5.76
C PRO A 89 18.71 16.61 5.58
N HIS A 90 17.60 16.05 6.06
CA HIS A 90 17.34 14.62 5.91
C HIS A 90 17.07 14.27 4.45
N THR A 91 17.57 13.12 4.00
CA THR A 91 17.50 12.68 2.60
C THR A 91 16.74 11.36 2.45
N ALA A 92 15.71 11.14 3.26
CA ALA A 92 14.89 9.93 3.20
C ALA A 92 14.42 9.64 1.77
N LEU A 93 13.98 10.69 1.06
CA LEU A 93 13.44 10.65 -0.29
C LEU A 93 14.46 11.10 -1.36
N GLY A 94 15.75 10.80 -1.14
CA GLY A 94 16.82 11.01 -2.14
C GLY A 94 17.31 12.46 -2.30
N SER A 95 16.70 13.43 -1.61
CA SER A 95 17.10 14.84 -1.65
C SER A 95 16.88 15.52 -0.30
N GLY A 96 17.74 16.48 0.02
CA GLY A 96 17.63 17.35 1.21
C GLY A 96 16.76 18.59 0.98
N VAL A 97 16.10 18.68 -0.19
CA VAL A 97 15.13 19.72 -0.52
C VAL A 97 13.72 19.21 -0.28
N HIS A 98 12.97 19.94 0.53
CA HIS A 98 11.62 19.60 0.99
C HIS A 98 10.62 20.74 0.75
N GLY A 99 9.33 20.46 0.89
CA GLY A 99 8.28 21.48 0.74
C GLY A 99 8.12 22.32 2.02
N ALA A 100 8.07 23.65 1.89
CA ALA A 100 7.71 24.54 3.00
C ALA A 100 6.23 24.95 3.00
N SER A 101 5.48 24.59 1.96
CA SER A 101 4.05 24.89 1.86
C SER A 101 3.25 23.80 1.16
N LEU A 102 1.99 23.69 1.57
CA LEU A 102 0.95 22.93 0.89
C LEU A 102 0.08 23.91 0.11
N HIS A 103 -0.16 23.62 -1.16
CA HIS A 103 -0.99 24.42 -2.04
C HIS A 103 -2.19 23.61 -2.50
N VAL A 104 -3.36 24.22 -2.47
CA VAL A 104 -4.61 23.63 -2.92
C VAL A 104 -5.28 24.60 -3.87
N LEU A 105 -5.63 24.14 -5.07
CA LEU A 105 -6.57 24.82 -5.94
C LEU A 105 -7.96 24.24 -5.64
N THR A 106 -8.86 25.08 -5.15
CA THR A 106 -10.21 24.66 -4.77
C THR A 106 -11.06 24.34 -5.99
N ASN A 107 -12.01 23.43 -5.81
CA ASN A 107 -13.05 23.15 -6.78
C ASN A 107 -14.35 23.77 -6.27
N ASP A 108 -14.64 25.00 -6.70
CA ASP A 108 -15.90 25.69 -6.41
C ASP A 108 -16.84 25.54 -7.61
N PRO A 109 -17.94 24.76 -7.51
CA PRO A 109 -18.89 24.61 -8.61
C PRO A 109 -19.58 25.92 -9.02
N ALA A 110 -19.64 26.92 -8.13
CA ALA A 110 -20.32 28.19 -8.33
C ALA A 110 -19.37 29.37 -8.57
N GLY A 111 -18.04 29.16 -8.50
CA GLY A 111 -17.04 30.22 -8.48
C GLY A 111 -15.79 29.91 -9.29
N THR A 112 -14.89 30.89 -9.35
CA THR A 112 -13.57 30.70 -9.95
C THR A 112 -12.69 29.89 -8.99
N PRO A 113 -11.99 28.84 -9.45
CA PRO A 113 -10.99 28.14 -8.64
C PRO A 113 -10.01 29.12 -8.01
N HIS A 114 -9.74 28.97 -6.72
CA HIS A 114 -8.83 29.84 -5.98
C HIS A 114 -7.75 29.03 -5.26
N GLU A 115 -6.54 29.57 -5.24
CA GLU A 115 -5.41 28.92 -4.59
C GLU A 115 -5.38 29.27 -3.10
N LEU A 116 -5.37 28.24 -2.27
CA LEU A 116 -5.12 28.33 -0.82
C LEU A 116 -3.72 27.78 -0.53
N VAL A 117 -2.97 28.49 0.31
CA VAL A 117 -1.59 28.12 0.65
C VAL A 117 -1.43 28.03 2.17
N TYR A 118 -1.03 26.86 2.65
CA TYR A 118 -0.64 26.66 4.04
C TYR A 118 0.89 26.63 4.14
N ARG A 119 1.47 27.51 4.96
CA ARG A 119 2.93 27.62 5.12
C ARG A 119 3.37 27.07 6.46
N LEU A 120 4.33 26.15 6.43
CA LEU A 120 4.90 25.59 7.64
C LEU A 120 5.87 26.57 8.32
N PRO A 121 5.91 26.58 9.67
CA PRO A 121 6.91 27.35 10.40
C PRO A 121 8.33 26.90 10.06
N ILE A 122 9.32 27.77 10.31
CA ILE A 122 10.72 27.59 9.85
C ILE A 122 11.41 26.30 10.32
N TYR A 123 10.92 25.69 11.39
CA TYR A 123 11.49 24.47 12.00
C TYR A 123 10.81 23.17 11.53
N ARG A 124 9.94 23.23 10.51
CA ARG A 124 9.26 22.04 9.95
C ARG A 124 9.33 21.98 8.45
N VAL A 125 9.14 20.82 7.84
CA VAL A 125 9.01 20.66 6.38
C VAL A 125 7.98 19.59 6.05
N PHE A 126 7.39 19.63 4.86
CA PHE A 126 6.73 18.46 4.28
C PHE A 126 7.81 17.56 3.70
N GLU A 127 8.12 16.47 4.40
CA GLU A 127 9.05 15.44 3.95
C GLU A 127 8.26 14.33 3.24
N ASP A 128 7.63 14.71 2.12
CA ASP A 128 6.79 13.84 1.28
C ASP A 128 6.95 14.26 -0.19
N ARG A 129 6.56 13.39 -1.12
CA ARG A 129 6.52 13.70 -2.57
C ARG A 129 5.14 13.54 -3.18
N VAL A 130 4.19 12.95 -2.46
CA VAL A 130 2.86 12.65 -3.01
C VAL A 130 1.78 13.03 -1.99
N PRO A 131 1.10 14.18 -2.15
CA PRO A 131 -0.13 14.45 -1.41
C PRO A 131 -1.17 13.35 -1.67
N ARG A 132 -1.85 12.88 -0.62
CA ARG A 132 -2.90 11.84 -0.76
C ARG A 132 -4.25 12.47 -0.46
N LEU A 133 -5.15 12.47 -1.44
CA LEU A 133 -6.54 12.92 -1.27
C LEU A 133 -7.42 11.76 -0.82
N VAL A 134 -8.21 11.97 0.23
CA VAL A 134 -9.12 10.97 0.82
C VAL A 134 -10.19 11.69 1.62
N ASP A 135 -11.42 11.17 1.62
CA ASP A 135 -12.51 11.62 2.48
C ASP A 135 -12.57 10.72 3.71
N LEU A 136 -11.85 11.13 4.75
CA LEU A 136 -11.61 10.33 5.95
C LEU A 136 -12.83 10.31 6.87
N ASP A 137 -13.59 11.41 6.96
CA ASP A 137 -14.78 11.47 7.81
C ASP A 137 -16.09 11.13 7.08
N GLY A 138 -16.05 10.95 5.76
CA GLY A 138 -17.20 10.57 4.95
C GLY A 138 -18.17 11.73 4.70
N ASP A 139 -17.74 12.99 4.87
CA ASP A 139 -18.58 14.17 4.69
C ASP A 139 -18.76 14.59 3.22
N GLY A 140 -18.08 13.89 2.30
CA GLY A 140 -18.14 14.16 0.87
C GLY A 140 -17.10 15.17 0.38
N ARG A 141 -16.14 15.59 1.23
CA ARG A 141 -15.03 16.48 0.89
C ARG A 141 -13.68 15.78 0.96
N ASP A 142 -12.66 16.39 0.36
CA ASP A 142 -11.30 15.84 0.35
C ASP A 142 -10.49 16.36 1.56
N GLU A 143 -9.92 15.43 2.33
CA GLU A 143 -8.74 15.68 3.15
C GLU A 143 -7.44 15.42 2.37
N VAL A 144 -6.40 16.17 2.71
CA VAL A 144 -5.03 15.97 2.22
C VAL A 144 -4.18 15.35 3.33
N VAL A 145 -3.68 14.14 3.10
CA VAL A 145 -2.77 13.45 4.02
C VAL A 145 -1.34 13.51 3.51
N LEU A 146 -0.42 13.91 4.40
CA LEU A 146 1.00 14.14 4.14
C LEU A 146 1.88 13.71 5.31
N ILE A 147 3.19 13.67 5.07
CA ILE A 147 4.21 13.58 6.11
C ILE A 147 4.86 14.94 6.36
N GLU A 148 4.81 15.38 7.61
CA GLU A 148 5.47 16.60 8.08
C GLU A 148 6.57 16.26 9.09
N SER A 149 7.78 16.74 8.85
CA SER A 149 8.95 16.58 9.72
C SER A 149 9.21 17.80 10.56
N ASP A 150 9.26 17.63 11.89
CA ASP A 150 9.69 18.64 12.85
C ASP A 150 11.17 18.47 13.19
N ALA A 151 11.93 19.57 13.18
CA ALA A 151 13.39 19.56 13.36
C ALA A 151 13.88 19.00 14.71
N ARG A 152 12.99 18.84 15.70
CA ARG A 152 13.33 18.26 17.01
C ARG A 152 12.55 16.98 17.29
N LYS A 153 11.28 16.95 16.90
CA LYS A 153 10.36 15.87 17.30
C LYS A 153 10.29 14.71 16.31
N GLY A 154 10.80 14.91 15.08
CA GLY A 154 10.62 13.93 14.00
C GLY A 154 9.31 14.10 13.27
N ALA A 155 9.07 13.20 12.32
CA ALA A 155 7.93 13.27 11.45
C ALA A 155 6.62 12.83 12.10
N ALA A 156 5.51 13.26 11.52
CA ALA A 156 4.16 12.85 11.85
C ALA A 156 3.33 12.77 10.56
N VAL A 157 2.31 11.91 10.57
CA VAL A 157 1.22 11.99 9.60
C VAL A 157 0.37 13.20 9.97
N VAL A 158 0.07 14.04 8.98
CA VAL A 158 -0.77 15.23 9.12
C VAL A 158 -1.91 15.19 8.12
N VAL A 159 -3.08 15.65 8.56
CA VAL A 159 -4.31 15.73 7.77
C VAL A 159 -4.68 17.19 7.66
N PHE A 160 -4.83 17.68 6.43
CA PHE A 160 -5.36 19.01 6.13
C PHE A 160 -6.72 18.88 5.48
N GLY A 161 -7.54 19.91 5.59
CA GLY A 161 -8.80 20.01 4.85
C GLY A 161 -9.28 21.45 4.75
N LEU A 162 -10.32 21.64 3.95
CA LEU A 162 -10.91 22.95 3.74
C LEU A 162 -11.99 23.24 4.79
N ARG A 163 -11.83 24.35 5.51
CA ARG A 163 -12.79 24.83 6.51
C ARG A 163 -13.23 26.25 6.17
N GLY A 164 -14.54 26.47 6.15
CA GLY A 164 -15.12 27.78 5.94
C GLY A 164 -15.18 28.59 7.22
N GLY A 165 -14.74 29.85 7.16
CA GLY A 165 -15.37 30.88 7.96
C GLY A 165 -16.59 31.45 7.22
N ASN A 166 -17.40 32.26 7.90
CA ASN A 166 -18.61 32.87 7.34
C ASN A 166 -18.35 33.65 6.03
N ALA A 167 -19.40 34.14 5.36
CA ALA A 167 -19.36 34.82 4.07
C ALA A 167 -18.29 35.94 3.91
N SER A 168 -17.77 36.50 5.01
CA SER A 168 -16.68 37.49 5.01
C SER A 168 -15.26 36.93 4.97
N THR A 169 -15.04 35.64 5.24
CA THR A 169 -13.68 35.06 5.43
C THR A 169 -13.32 33.97 4.43
N GLY A 170 -14.31 33.40 3.73
CA GLY A 170 -14.07 32.37 2.70
C GLY A 170 -13.58 31.03 3.26
N MET A 171 -13.24 30.11 2.36
CA MET A 171 -12.62 28.84 2.70
C MET A 171 -11.15 29.03 3.08
N THR A 172 -10.69 28.27 4.06
CA THR A 172 -9.30 28.27 4.53
C THR A 172 -8.78 26.84 4.59
N LEU A 173 -7.50 26.66 4.28
CA LEU A 173 -6.81 25.38 4.42
C LEU A 173 -6.27 25.27 5.85
N GLN A 174 -6.68 24.23 6.59
CA GLN A 174 -6.34 24.04 7.99
C GLN A 174 -5.82 22.63 8.26
N GLU A 175 -4.89 22.49 9.20
CA GLU A 175 -4.52 21.20 9.77
C GLU A 175 -5.69 20.71 10.65
N LEU A 176 -6.26 19.57 10.30
CA LEU A 176 -7.39 18.95 10.98
C LEU A 176 -6.96 17.94 12.03
N ALA A 177 -5.92 17.16 11.74
CA ALA A 177 -5.43 16.14 12.66
C ALA A 177 -3.95 15.81 12.45
N ARG A 178 -3.34 15.21 13.48
CA ARG A 178 -1.93 14.81 13.47
C ARG A 178 -1.69 13.55 14.31
N SER A 179 -0.79 12.68 13.85
CA SER A 179 -0.28 11.55 14.63
C SER A 179 0.74 12.00 15.68
N PRO A 180 1.04 11.19 16.71
CA PRO A 180 2.25 11.40 17.50
C PRO A 180 3.48 11.56 16.59
N HIS A 181 4.41 12.44 16.99
CA HIS A 181 5.69 12.54 16.30
C HIS A 181 6.54 11.30 16.55
N ALA A 182 7.40 10.94 15.60
CA ALA A 182 8.31 9.80 15.68
C ALA A 182 9.50 9.99 16.67
N GLY A 183 9.33 10.83 17.69
CA GLY A 183 10.21 10.99 18.84
C GLY A 183 11.39 11.94 18.66
N SER A 184 12.18 11.80 17.60
CA SER A 184 13.39 12.62 17.37
C SER A 184 13.59 13.02 15.91
N THR A 185 14.45 14.01 15.66
CA THR A 185 14.82 14.45 14.32
C THR A 185 15.26 13.28 13.43
N PHE A 186 14.99 13.37 12.12
CA PHE A 186 15.33 12.35 11.12
C PHE A 186 14.62 11.00 11.28
N ARG A 187 13.59 10.95 12.12
CA ARG A 187 12.65 9.83 12.17
C ARG A 187 11.49 10.13 11.23
N TRP A 188 11.48 9.42 10.11
CA TRP A 188 10.51 9.60 9.03
C TRP A 188 9.45 8.50 9.03
N LEU A 189 8.28 8.76 8.45
CA LEU A 189 7.19 7.81 8.27
C LEU A 189 6.83 7.69 6.80
N ASN A 190 6.31 6.56 6.36
CA ASN A 190 5.71 6.43 5.03
C ASN A 190 4.26 5.93 5.12
N PRO A 191 3.27 6.68 4.62
CA PRO A 191 1.88 6.22 4.60
C PRO A 191 1.72 4.97 3.75
N VAL A 192 0.93 4.02 4.25
CA VAL A 192 0.49 2.82 3.53
C VAL A 192 -0.79 3.11 2.75
N GLY A 193 -1.77 3.75 3.39
CA GLY A 193 -3.06 4.08 2.77
C GLY A 193 -4.19 4.19 3.79
N PHE A 194 -5.42 4.08 3.29
CA PHE A 194 -6.65 4.30 4.06
C PHE A 194 -7.62 3.16 3.80
N ALA A 195 -8.20 2.61 4.85
CA ALA A 195 -9.26 1.61 4.79
C ALA A 195 -9.96 1.53 6.14
N ASP A 196 -11.15 0.93 6.15
CA ASP A 196 -11.89 0.61 7.37
C ASP A 196 -11.32 -0.67 8.00
N PHE A 197 -10.21 -0.55 8.72
CA PHE A 197 -9.44 -1.69 9.22
C PHE A 197 -10.13 -2.39 10.40
N ASP A 198 -10.88 -1.65 11.20
CA ASP A 198 -11.66 -2.17 12.33
C ASP A 198 -13.16 -2.35 12.01
N GLY A 199 -13.57 -2.10 10.76
CA GLY A 199 -14.92 -2.23 10.22
C GLY A 199 -16.02 -1.60 11.06
N ASP A 200 -15.74 -0.42 11.61
CA ASP A 200 -16.74 0.43 12.24
C ASP A 200 -17.50 1.31 11.22
N GLY A 201 -17.12 1.24 9.94
CA GLY A 201 -17.70 1.99 8.84
C GLY A 201 -16.98 3.31 8.53
N ARG A 202 -15.85 3.62 9.20
CA ARG A 202 -15.04 4.82 8.99
C ARG A 202 -13.68 4.46 8.43
N LEU A 203 -13.05 5.39 7.72
CA LEU A 203 -11.69 5.18 7.26
C LEU A 203 -10.68 5.43 8.38
N ASP A 204 -9.76 4.48 8.53
CA ASP A 204 -8.56 4.63 9.34
C ASP A 204 -7.35 4.97 8.44
N VAL A 205 -6.28 5.43 9.07
CA VAL A 205 -4.99 5.70 8.41
C VAL A 205 -3.98 4.62 8.79
N ALA A 206 -3.30 4.04 7.79
CA ALA A 206 -2.17 3.13 7.99
C ALA A 206 -0.85 3.81 7.56
N SER A 207 0.18 3.73 8.40
CA SER A 207 1.52 4.27 8.10
C SER A 207 2.61 3.43 8.75
N VAL A 208 3.79 3.37 8.14
CA VAL A 208 4.97 2.73 8.76
C VAL A 208 5.87 3.80 9.35
N THR A 209 6.13 3.70 10.65
CA THR A 209 7.04 4.54 11.40
C THR A 209 8.47 4.03 11.27
N THR A 210 9.38 4.91 10.88
CA THR A 210 10.82 4.64 10.74
C THR A 210 11.14 3.39 9.91
N PRO A 211 10.65 3.30 8.65
CA PRO A 211 10.77 2.09 7.81
C PRO A 211 12.22 1.68 7.51
N HIS A 212 13.22 2.52 7.81
CA HIS A 212 14.63 2.22 7.60
C HIS A 212 15.33 1.58 8.80
N ILE A 213 14.72 1.64 9.98
CA ILE A 213 15.38 1.26 11.25
C ILE A 213 14.43 0.59 12.24
N GLY A 214 13.26 1.17 12.52
CA GLY A 214 12.32 0.65 13.52
C GLY A 214 11.27 -0.26 12.91
N GLY A 215 10.70 0.15 11.77
CA GLY A 215 9.83 -0.71 10.98
C GLY A 215 8.54 -1.09 11.68
N GLU A 216 7.73 -0.09 12.03
CA GLU A 216 6.50 -0.27 12.79
C GLU A 216 5.30 0.17 11.96
N LEU A 217 4.44 -0.76 11.54
CA LEU A 217 3.14 -0.44 10.97
C LEU A 217 2.19 0.00 12.09
N VAL A 218 1.61 1.19 11.96
CA VAL A 218 0.64 1.75 12.89
C VAL A 218 -0.68 2.01 12.18
N LEU A 219 -1.79 1.62 12.81
CA LEU A 219 -3.14 2.04 12.44
C LEU A 219 -3.61 3.16 13.36
N TYR A 220 -4.20 4.19 12.76
CA TYR A 220 -4.75 5.34 13.47
C TYR A 220 -6.22 5.52 13.16
N HIS A 221 -7.02 5.72 14.19
CA HIS A 221 -8.35 6.29 14.03
C HIS A 221 -8.22 7.78 13.70
N TYR A 222 -9.03 8.24 12.75
CA TYR A 222 -9.21 9.65 12.49
C TYR A 222 -10.14 10.27 13.54
N GLN A 223 -9.56 10.96 14.52
CA GLN A 223 -10.28 11.58 15.64
C GLN A 223 -9.77 13.02 15.84
N PRO A 224 -10.09 13.96 14.92
CA PRO A 224 -9.66 15.35 15.01
C PRO A 224 -9.78 15.93 16.43
N PRO A 225 -8.73 16.56 16.99
CA PRO A 225 -7.50 17.00 16.31
C PRO A 225 -6.37 15.96 16.23
N LYS A 226 -6.66 14.67 16.46
CA LYS A 226 -5.65 13.61 16.56
C LYS A 226 -5.85 12.52 15.51
N LEU A 227 -4.73 11.95 15.06
CA LEU A 227 -4.70 10.58 14.56
C LEU A 227 -4.33 9.69 15.75
N ALA A 228 -5.31 8.98 16.30
CA ALA A 228 -5.14 8.21 17.53
C ALA A 228 -4.67 6.78 17.20
N PRO A 229 -3.44 6.38 17.57
CA PRO A 229 -2.96 5.04 17.30
C PRO A 229 -3.76 4.01 18.10
N TYR A 230 -4.10 2.88 17.47
CA TYR A 230 -4.83 1.80 18.13
C TYR A 230 -4.28 0.39 17.86
N ALA A 231 -3.36 0.25 16.90
CA ALA A 231 -2.71 -1.02 16.59
C ALA A 231 -1.32 -0.82 15.99
N GLU A 232 -0.40 -1.71 16.34
CA GLU A 232 1.02 -1.66 15.97
C GLU A 232 1.51 -3.06 15.58
N ALA A 233 2.31 -3.17 14.52
CA ALA A 233 3.01 -4.39 14.11
C ALA A 233 4.46 -4.08 13.73
N MET A 234 5.40 -4.90 14.20
CA MET A 234 6.83 -4.71 14.00
C MET A 234 7.37 -5.51 12.80
N ASP A 235 8.65 -5.31 12.51
CA ASP A 235 9.45 -6.02 11.49
C ASP A 235 9.03 -5.77 10.04
N VAL A 236 8.44 -4.60 9.77
CA VAL A 236 7.96 -4.24 8.44
C VAL A 236 8.71 -3.04 7.86
N SER A 237 8.90 -3.01 6.55
CA SER A 237 9.40 -1.82 5.85
C SER A 237 8.64 -1.59 4.56
N ASN A 238 8.17 -0.36 4.36
CA ASN A 238 7.53 0.07 3.12
C ASN A 238 8.31 1.19 2.44
N HIS A 239 9.62 1.31 2.70
CA HIS A 239 10.44 2.31 2.04
C HIS A 239 11.94 2.02 2.13
N ARG A 240 12.64 2.26 1.03
CA ARG A 240 14.11 2.22 0.98
C ARG A 240 14.70 3.61 1.11
N MET A 241 15.67 3.77 2.02
CA MET A 241 16.37 5.04 2.23
C MET A 241 16.95 5.57 0.90
N GLY A 242 16.68 6.84 0.61
CA GLY A 242 17.15 7.54 -0.59
C GLY A 242 16.28 7.33 -1.84
N SER A 243 15.23 6.48 -1.79
CA SER A 243 14.33 6.25 -2.92
C SER A 243 13.25 7.33 -3.02
N LEU A 244 12.77 7.62 -4.23
CA LEU A 244 11.52 8.37 -4.46
C LEU A 244 10.29 7.46 -4.46
N GLU A 245 10.49 6.13 -4.53
CA GLU A 245 9.41 5.16 -4.54
C GLU A 245 8.80 5.00 -3.14
N GLN A 246 7.59 5.49 -2.96
CA GLN A 246 6.84 5.42 -1.70
C GLN A 246 5.78 4.31 -1.67
N ARG A 247 5.65 3.51 -2.75
CA ARG A 247 4.64 2.45 -2.91
C ARG A 247 5.23 1.06 -2.67
N LEU A 248 5.72 0.83 -1.46
CA LEU A 248 6.15 -0.50 -1.00
C LEU A 248 5.16 -1.06 0.03
N ALA A 249 3.87 -0.85 -0.20
CA ALA A 249 2.78 -1.52 0.50
C ALA A 249 1.51 -1.45 -0.34
N VAL A 250 0.60 -2.41 -0.15
CA VAL A 250 -0.77 -2.36 -0.70
C VAL A 250 -1.78 -2.78 0.35
N ILE A 251 -3.00 -2.27 0.22
CA ILE A 251 -4.15 -2.72 1.00
C ILE A 251 -5.06 -3.54 0.08
N VAL A 252 -5.30 -4.79 0.46
CA VAL A 252 -6.24 -5.68 -0.22
C VAL A 252 -7.56 -5.68 0.55
N GLN A 253 -8.63 -5.23 -0.10
CA GLN A 253 -9.98 -5.24 0.44
C GLN A 253 -10.79 -6.33 -0.25
N THR A 254 -11.36 -7.24 0.54
CA THR A 254 -12.23 -8.31 0.05
C THR A 254 -13.57 -8.21 0.76
N PRO A 255 -14.71 -8.23 0.04
CA PRO A 255 -16.03 -8.14 0.66
C PRO A 255 -16.23 -9.16 1.80
N GLY A 256 -16.73 -8.68 2.93
CA GLY A 256 -16.98 -9.52 4.12
C GLY A 256 -15.73 -9.84 4.95
N MET A 257 -14.55 -9.30 4.61
CA MET A 257 -13.32 -9.46 5.37
C MET A 257 -12.69 -8.12 5.74
N ARG A 258 -11.98 -8.08 6.87
CA ARG A 258 -11.15 -6.93 7.23
C ARG A 258 -10.06 -6.71 6.17
N PRO A 259 -9.71 -5.44 5.87
CA PRO A 259 -8.59 -5.13 4.98
C PRO A 259 -7.29 -5.83 5.41
N THR A 260 -6.49 -6.23 4.42
CA THR A 260 -5.19 -6.87 4.65
C THR A 260 -4.09 -6.00 4.07
N VAL A 261 -3.07 -5.68 4.86
CA VAL A 261 -1.89 -4.95 4.39
C VAL A 261 -0.85 -5.97 3.92
N ILE A 262 -0.41 -5.82 2.66
CA ILE A 262 0.74 -6.56 2.13
C ILE A 262 1.90 -5.58 2.03
N LEU A 263 2.99 -5.90 2.72
CA LEU A 263 4.17 -5.04 2.79
C LEU A 263 5.44 -5.88 3.08
N PRO A 264 6.62 -5.39 2.69
CA PRO A 264 7.88 -6.08 2.93
C PRO A 264 8.28 -6.21 4.40
N ASP A 265 9.11 -7.21 4.67
CA ASP A 265 9.95 -7.28 5.88
C ASP A 265 11.01 -6.16 5.90
N MET A 266 11.68 -5.99 7.04
CA MET A 266 12.75 -4.99 7.16
C MET A 266 13.92 -5.18 6.18
N GLN A 267 14.16 -6.41 5.72
CA GLN A 267 15.22 -6.73 4.75
C GLN A 267 14.79 -6.56 3.29
N HIS A 268 13.51 -6.27 3.03
CA HIS A 268 12.90 -6.18 1.70
C HIS A 268 13.04 -7.48 0.88
N THR A 269 13.18 -8.61 1.54
CA THR A 269 13.40 -9.95 0.95
C THR A 269 12.22 -10.88 1.09
N ALA A 270 11.18 -10.46 1.82
CA ALA A 270 9.97 -11.22 1.95
C ALA A 270 8.76 -10.29 2.15
N LEU A 271 7.54 -10.82 2.04
CA LEU A 271 6.29 -10.08 2.21
C LEU A 271 5.49 -10.62 3.38
N HIS A 272 5.04 -9.72 4.24
CA HIS A 272 3.98 -9.96 5.21
C HIS A 272 2.60 -9.83 4.55
N ALA A 273 1.62 -10.52 5.13
CA ALA A 273 0.19 -10.28 4.89
C ALA A 273 -0.51 -10.11 6.25
N LEU A 274 -0.64 -8.86 6.68
CA LEU A 274 -1.11 -8.51 8.01
C LEU A 274 -2.58 -8.08 7.96
N ARG A 275 -3.40 -8.72 8.79
CA ARG A 275 -4.81 -8.34 8.99
C ARG A 275 -5.05 -8.05 10.46
N TRP A 276 -5.63 -6.90 10.74
CA TRP A 276 -6.04 -6.59 12.10
C TRP A 276 -7.36 -7.31 12.42
N GLU A 277 -7.42 -8.03 13.54
CA GLU A 277 -8.63 -8.76 13.96
C GLU A 277 -9.30 -8.15 15.20
N ALA A 278 -8.51 -7.65 16.15
CA ALA A 278 -8.98 -7.03 17.39
C ALA A 278 -7.84 -6.20 18.02
N PRO A 279 -8.09 -5.36 19.04
CA PRO A 279 -7.06 -4.53 19.67
C PRO A 279 -5.81 -5.32 20.06
N GLY A 280 -4.64 -4.86 19.59
CA GLY A 280 -3.35 -5.52 19.78
C GLY A 280 -3.18 -6.88 19.08
N LYS A 281 -4.14 -7.32 18.26
CA LYS A 281 -4.11 -8.61 17.56
C LYS A 281 -4.02 -8.41 16.06
N TRP A 282 -2.78 -8.35 15.59
CA TRP A 282 -2.48 -8.61 14.19
C TRP A 282 -2.44 -10.12 13.95
N LYS A 283 -3.09 -10.54 12.89
CA LYS A 283 -2.94 -11.87 12.34
C LYS A 283 -2.12 -11.77 11.07
N GLU A 284 -0.94 -12.36 11.13
CA GLU A 284 -0.21 -12.75 9.94
C GLU A 284 -0.95 -13.94 9.32
N LEU A 285 -1.47 -13.76 8.10
CA LEU A 285 -2.39 -14.72 7.49
C LEU A 285 -1.72 -16.05 7.12
N ASN A 286 -0.39 -16.06 7.02
CA ASN A 286 0.48 -17.23 6.86
C ASN A 286 1.94 -16.81 7.09
N ASP A 287 2.88 -17.75 7.12
CA ASP A 287 4.30 -17.48 7.20
C ASP A 287 4.74 -16.40 6.18
N LEU A 288 5.67 -15.57 6.63
CA LEU A 288 6.34 -14.55 5.84
C LEU A 288 6.75 -15.11 4.47
N LYS A 289 6.30 -14.48 3.39
CA LYS A 289 6.44 -15.02 2.04
C LYS A 289 7.78 -14.61 1.42
N PRO A 290 8.76 -15.52 1.24
CA PRO A 290 10.05 -15.16 0.69
C PRO A 290 9.95 -14.71 -0.77
N LEU A 291 10.73 -13.70 -1.12
CA LEU A 291 10.91 -13.21 -2.49
C LEU A 291 12.24 -13.72 -3.06
N PRO A 292 12.32 -13.96 -4.37
CA PRO A 292 13.55 -14.44 -5.02
C PRO A 292 14.65 -13.36 -5.12
N ALA A 293 14.29 -12.10 -4.98
CA ALA A 293 15.18 -10.95 -4.93
C ALA A 293 14.53 -9.84 -4.10
N ARG A 294 15.31 -8.80 -3.77
CA ARG A 294 14.76 -7.65 -3.03
C ARG A 294 13.66 -6.96 -3.82
N ILE A 295 12.61 -6.53 -3.13
CA ILE A 295 11.52 -5.78 -3.74
C ILE A 295 11.89 -4.31 -3.98
N GLU A 296 11.42 -3.78 -5.09
CA GLU A 296 11.62 -2.40 -5.52
C GLU A 296 10.32 -1.59 -5.43
N SER A 297 9.19 -2.15 -5.89
CA SER A 297 7.88 -1.51 -5.76
C SER A 297 6.75 -2.55 -5.71
N LEU A 298 5.62 -2.13 -5.15
CA LEU A 298 4.35 -2.84 -5.18
C LEU A 298 3.30 -1.97 -5.87
N THR A 299 2.72 -2.48 -6.95
CA THR A 299 1.58 -1.84 -7.61
C THR A 299 0.30 -2.62 -7.25
N PRO A 300 -0.76 -1.98 -6.75
CA PRO A 300 -2.01 -2.65 -6.44
C PRO A 300 -2.60 -3.42 -7.64
N LEU A 301 -3.12 -4.61 -7.38
CA LEU A 301 -3.93 -5.41 -8.30
C LEU A 301 -5.20 -5.90 -7.61
N PRO A 302 -6.25 -6.29 -8.35
CA PRO A 302 -7.42 -6.93 -7.74
C PRO A 302 -7.02 -8.14 -6.89
N GLY A 303 -7.28 -8.07 -5.59
CA GLY A 303 -6.95 -9.13 -4.63
C GLY A 303 -5.46 -9.28 -4.29
N GLY A 304 -4.60 -8.33 -4.66
CA GLY A 304 -3.16 -8.46 -4.45
C GLY A 304 -2.32 -7.30 -4.97
N ALA A 305 -1.14 -7.63 -5.51
CA ALA A 305 -0.21 -6.66 -6.07
C ALA A 305 0.63 -7.25 -7.21
N CYS A 306 1.20 -6.37 -8.03
CA CYS A 306 2.35 -6.66 -8.85
C CYS A 306 3.61 -6.18 -8.13
N ALA A 307 4.51 -7.10 -7.79
CA ALA A 307 5.83 -6.79 -7.24
C ALA A 307 6.85 -6.65 -8.38
N LEU A 308 7.58 -5.54 -8.40
CA LEU A 308 8.82 -5.38 -9.17
C LEU A 308 9.99 -5.64 -8.22
N LEU A 309 10.93 -6.49 -8.65
CA LEU A 309 12.15 -6.78 -7.89
C LEU A 309 13.36 -6.10 -8.51
N VAL A 310 14.42 -5.94 -7.71
CA VAL A 310 15.67 -5.25 -8.11
C VAL A 310 16.41 -5.93 -9.28
N ASP A 311 16.11 -7.20 -9.57
CA ASP A 311 16.65 -7.93 -10.72
C ASP A 311 15.85 -7.68 -12.01
N GLY A 312 14.85 -6.79 -11.97
CA GLY A 312 13.95 -6.45 -13.06
C GLY A 312 12.81 -7.45 -13.27
N SER A 313 12.73 -8.52 -12.47
CA SER A 313 11.62 -9.48 -12.58
C SER A 313 10.34 -8.92 -11.96
N THR A 314 9.20 -9.31 -12.54
CA THR A 314 7.87 -8.95 -12.01
C THR A 314 7.12 -10.20 -11.57
N TRP A 315 6.38 -10.07 -10.47
CA TRP A 315 5.67 -11.16 -9.82
C TRP A 315 4.27 -10.71 -9.42
N ARG A 316 3.27 -11.55 -9.71
CA ARG A 316 1.92 -11.40 -9.14
C ARG A 316 1.94 -11.94 -7.73
N VAL A 317 1.58 -11.08 -6.79
CA VAL A 317 1.32 -11.41 -5.39
C VAL A 317 -0.19 -11.48 -5.24
N GLN A 318 -0.73 -12.66 -4.97
CA GLN A 318 -2.17 -12.85 -4.76
C GLN A 318 -2.44 -13.23 -3.31
N LEU A 319 -3.39 -12.54 -2.69
CA LEU A 319 -3.92 -12.94 -1.39
C LEU A 319 -4.90 -14.10 -1.57
N MET A 320 -4.63 -15.21 -0.90
CA MET A 320 -5.45 -16.41 -0.87
C MET A 320 -6.31 -16.41 0.40
N HIS A 321 -7.58 -16.80 0.26
CA HIS A 321 -8.59 -16.82 1.33
C HIS A 321 -9.08 -18.25 1.58
#